data_AF-A0A7S0CPU0-F1
#
_entry.id   AF-A0A7S0CPU0-F1
#
_cell.length_a   1.000
_cell.length_b   1.000
_cell.length_c   1.000
_cell.angle_alpha   90.00
_cell.angle_beta   90.00
_cell.angle_gamma   90.00
#
_symmetry.space_group_name_H-M   'P 1'
#
loop_
_entity.id
_entity.type
_entity.pdbx_description
1 polymer ?
#
loop_
_entity_poly.entity_id
_entity_poly.type
_entity_poly.pdbx_seq_one_letter_code
_entity_poly.pdbx_strand_id
1 'polypeptide(L)'
;ALSTIFTTHPRGSKGRMMRDMNVVREGGRIASAKTLVRGQANIYHPLKHPERFMTSLVIADWSFGDFWALLITLVLLPFAIIVYLVSVILGLIPLIVMVAYRQSSVFPKHKLALGQLPAEVVRGAPWFDAVIAISLILYLPLMTVAGLWLVIIHVVNFILSYPIGVANPDRTKRSLNALRPFSGIPGEYPVHNPSDGFAKKYGGIWSFEDVWIAIFGAVDRQGFVRFLSALPVMIAFLPIAKIVICSNPFLFDLSLLYVNQWSLPIGRRDDMTFDDNDVEFAKRKIKTQVCRALLHDCYRTVTSVMPFTGHYPYPPESRTYSTACGVQYSVRIGTSLLTHSVHSYSIPDYKARSENSIHGFFSVYLQSWNPYHHVTGYVEVNLRADNAVEHPMWLLGDRNSRLHTLNIAKVNNLFVRLGHAFEQHLFEIDPYIREEMKRGIKVYEIKTIGRAPPYLHSDIALDGADAMDSDLPQAGRKDRDTRPARKLKVEASKETKKSQ
;
A
#
# COMPACT_ATOMS: atom_id res chain seq x y z
N ALA A 1 -6.82 -0.66 22.75
CA ALA A 1 -8.21 -0.20 22.68
C ALA A 1 -9.03 -1.11 21.76
N LEU A 2 -9.11 -0.91 20.43
CA LEU A 2 -9.91 -1.80 19.56
C LEU A 2 -9.34 -3.22 19.41
N SER A 3 -8.01 -3.40 19.35
CA SER A 3 -7.41 -4.75 19.42
C SER A 3 -7.52 -5.42 20.80
N THR A 4 -8.04 -4.72 21.81
CA THR A 4 -8.24 -5.25 23.18
C THR A 4 -9.68 -5.75 23.37
N ILE A 5 -10.62 -5.32 22.52
CA ILE A 5 -12.05 -5.72 22.57
C ILE A 5 -12.32 -6.96 21.69
N PHE A 6 -11.60 -7.13 20.58
CA PHE A 6 -11.89 -8.19 19.59
C PHE A 6 -10.93 -9.38 19.58
N THR A 7 -10.00 -9.49 20.54
CA THR A 7 -9.14 -10.67 20.69
C THR A 7 -9.51 -11.45 21.94
N THR A 8 -10.51 -12.33 21.83
CA THR A 8 -10.61 -13.48 22.72
C THR A 8 -9.52 -14.47 22.31
N HIS A 9 -8.49 -14.60 23.14
CA HIS A 9 -7.61 -15.78 23.10
C HIS A 9 -8.44 -17.01 23.51
N PRO A 10 -8.52 -18.09 22.72
CA PRO A 10 -8.91 -19.37 23.27
C PRO A 10 -7.76 -19.82 24.19
N ARG A 11 -8.05 -19.91 25.49
CA ARG A 11 -7.17 -20.56 26.47
C ARG A 11 -6.95 -22.01 26.04
N GLY A 12 -5.68 -22.43 26.06
CA GLY A 12 -5.28 -23.77 25.65
C GLY A 12 -5.87 -24.86 26.54
N SER A 13 -6.29 -25.95 25.90
CA SER A 13 -6.38 -27.27 26.51
C SER A 13 -5.17 -28.09 26.08
N LYS A 14 -4.28 -28.38 27.03
CA LYS A 14 -3.22 -29.38 26.92
C LYS A 14 -3.85 -30.76 26.66
N GLY A 15 -3.30 -31.55 25.72
CA GLY A 15 -3.74 -32.93 25.55
C GLY A 15 -2.95 -33.73 24.51
N ARG A 16 -1.99 -34.53 25.03
CA ARG A 16 -1.44 -35.81 24.52
C ARG A 16 -0.59 -35.87 23.23
N MET A 17 0.68 -36.19 23.48
CA MET A 17 1.59 -36.96 22.61
C MET A 17 1.06 -38.37 22.32
N MET A 18 1.20 -38.81 21.07
CA MET A 18 1.70 -40.14 20.63
C MET A 18 2.10 -40.01 19.15
N ARG A 19 3.39 -40.15 18.82
CA ARG A 19 4.12 -41.33 18.33
C ARG A 19 3.80 -41.73 16.88
N ASP A 20 4.84 -41.57 16.07
CA ASP A 20 5.33 -42.36 14.93
C ASP A 20 4.39 -42.72 13.77
N MET A 21 4.77 -42.26 12.57
CA MET A 21 5.06 -43.21 11.47
C MET A 21 5.91 -42.56 10.37
N ASN A 22 7.09 -43.16 10.18
CA ASN A 22 7.91 -43.03 8.98
C ASN A 22 7.15 -43.57 7.76
N VAL A 23 7.02 -42.77 6.70
CA VAL A 23 6.92 -43.29 5.33
C VAL A 23 7.72 -42.36 4.42
N VAL A 24 8.94 -42.81 4.12
CA VAL A 24 9.66 -42.44 2.90
C VAL A 24 8.97 -43.15 1.75
N ARG A 25 8.46 -42.42 0.76
CA ARG A 25 8.37 -42.92 -0.61
C ARG A 25 8.35 -41.80 -1.63
N GLU A 26 9.23 -41.99 -2.59
CA GLU A 26 9.52 -41.19 -3.78
C GLU A 26 8.28 -40.92 -4.63
N GLY A 27 8.32 -39.80 -5.34
CA GLY A 27 7.32 -39.44 -6.34
C GLY A 27 7.13 -37.93 -6.37
N GLY A 28 7.77 -37.28 -7.34
CA GLY A 28 7.68 -35.84 -7.57
C GLY A 28 6.23 -35.38 -7.61
N ARG A 29 5.82 -34.60 -6.61
CA ARG A 29 4.55 -33.89 -6.59
C ARG A 29 4.81 -32.41 -6.47
N ILE A 30 4.29 -31.68 -7.46
CA ILE A 30 4.09 -30.24 -7.44
C ILE A 30 3.45 -29.90 -6.08
N ALA A 31 4.20 -29.15 -5.26
CA ALA A 31 3.66 -28.63 -4.01
C ALA A 31 2.50 -27.69 -4.37
N SER A 32 1.26 -28.13 -4.13
CA SER A 32 0.10 -27.28 -4.34
C SER A 32 0.26 -25.99 -3.52
N ALA A 33 -0.27 -24.87 -4.01
CA ALA A 33 -0.24 -23.59 -3.30
C ALA A 33 -0.75 -23.67 -1.83
N LYS A 34 -1.58 -24.68 -1.50
CA LYS A 34 -1.99 -24.98 -0.11
C LYS A 34 -0.84 -25.43 0.81
N THR A 35 0.17 -26.11 0.28
CA THR A 35 1.36 -26.55 1.03
C THR A 35 2.30 -25.37 1.32
N LEU A 36 2.43 -24.43 0.38
CA LEU A 36 3.15 -23.17 0.58
C LEU A 36 2.48 -22.30 1.68
N VAL A 37 1.14 -22.21 1.65
CA VAL A 37 0.36 -21.47 2.65
C VAL A 37 0.43 -22.12 4.05
N ARG A 38 0.51 -23.45 4.14
CA ARG A 38 0.73 -24.16 5.42
C ARG A 38 2.16 -24.00 5.96
N GLY A 39 3.16 -23.87 5.08
CA GLY A 39 4.53 -23.51 5.47
C GLY A 39 4.59 -22.11 6.09
N GLN A 40 3.91 -21.13 5.48
CA GLN A 40 3.89 -19.73 5.94
C GLN A 40 3.21 -19.51 7.31
N ALA A 41 2.26 -20.38 7.70
CA ALA A 41 1.59 -20.27 9.00
C ALA A 41 2.46 -20.68 10.20
N ASN A 42 3.57 -21.40 9.98
CA ASN A 42 4.51 -21.84 11.01
C ASN A 42 5.76 -20.94 11.14
N ILE A 43 5.88 -19.87 10.35
CA ILE A 43 7.05 -18.96 10.35
C ILE A 43 6.85 -17.79 11.34
N TYR A 44 6.51 -18.12 12.58
CA TYR A 44 6.41 -17.16 13.69
C TYR A 44 7.50 -17.41 14.73
N HIS A 45 8.72 -17.71 14.29
CA HIS A 45 9.85 -17.72 15.21
C HIS A 45 10.10 -16.29 15.75
N PRO A 46 10.31 -16.12 17.07
CA PRO A 46 10.74 -14.85 17.63
C PRO A 46 12.05 -14.42 16.96
N LEU A 47 12.07 -13.19 16.44
CA LEU A 47 13.09 -12.64 15.56
C LEU A 47 14.46 -12.61 16.25
N LYS A 48 15.48 -13.21 15.59
CA LYS A 48 16.87 -13.32 16.08
C LYS A 48 17.69 -12.02 16.07
N HIS A 49 17.13 -10.87 15.64
CA HIS A 49 17.87 -9.61 15.44
C HIS A 49 17.14 -8.40 16.09
N PRO A 50 17.32 -8.16 17.39
CA PRO A 50 16.70 -7.05 18.10
C PRO A 50 17.27 -5.67 17.70
N GLU A 51 18.49 -5.58 17.17
CA GLU A 51 19.06 -4.31 16.67
C GLU A 51 18.30 -3.70 15.47
N ARG A 52 17.42 -4.45 14.82
CA ARG A 52 16.60 -3.98 13.69
C ARG A 52 15.33 -3.23 14.12
N PHE A 53 15.12 -3.10 15.43
CA PHE A 53 14.05 -2.33 16.03
C PHE A 53 14.60 -1.04 16.61
N MET A 54 14.94 -0.07 15.76
CA MET A 54 15.17 1.29 16.25
C MET A 54 13.83 1.97 16.52
N THR A 55 13.19 1.58 17.62
CA THR A 55 12.20 2.42 18.28
C THR A 55 12.76 2.80 19.64
N SER A 56 13.14 4.06 19.82
CA SER A 56 13.46 4.60 21.15
C SER A 56 12.21 4.74 22.04
N LEU A 57 11.08 4.16 21.63
CA LEU A 57 9.79 4.28 22.29
C LEU A 57 9.62 3.13 23.29
N VAL A 58 9.86 3.46 24.55
CA VAL A 58 9.44 2.64 25.69
C VAL A 58 7.91 2.72 25.77
N ILE A 59 7.24 1.58 26.01
CA ILE A 59 5.79 1.57 26.23
C ILE A 59 5.52 2.32 27.54
N ALA A 60 4.78 3.42 27.45
CA ALA A 60 4.45 4.23 28.62
C ALA A 60 3.42 3.55 29.54
N ASP A 61 3.32 4.07 30.76
CA ASP A 61 2.23 3.76 31.68
C ASP A 61 0.94 4.47 31.26
N TRP A 62 -0.17 4.05 31.87
CA TRP A 62 -1.48 4.65 31.59
C TRP A 62 -1.51 6.11 32.07
N SER A 63 -1.74 7.02 31.14
CA SER A 63 -1.95 8.44 31.44
C SER A 63 -3.42 8.74 31.70
N PHE A 64 -3.70 9.88 32.34
CA PHE A 64 -5.07 10.40 32.47
C PHE A 64 -5.76 10.56 31.11
N GLY A 65 -5.03 11.04 30.09
CA GLY A 65 -5.53 11.18 28.72
C GLY A 65 -5.98 9.83 28.13
N ASP A 66 -5.28 8.74 28.44
CA ASP A 66 -5.65 7.40 27.98
C ASP A 66 -7.00 6.96 28.56
N PHE A 67 -7.21 7.12 29.87
CA PHE A 67 -8.47 6.76 30.53
C PHE A 67 -9.64 7.59 29.97
N TRP A 68 -9.42 8.88 29.76
CA TRP A 68 -10.45 9.77 29.23
C TRP A 68 -10.79 9.45 27.76
N ALA A 69 -9.79 9.17 26.94
CA ALA A 69 -10.01 8.75 25.56
C ALA A 69 -10.78 7.42 25.47
N LEU A 70 -10.52 6.48 26.39
CA LEU A 70 -11.30 5.24 26.50
C LEU A 70 -12.75 5.51 26.91
N LEU A 71 -13.00 6.44 27.82
CA LEU A 71 -14.35 6.85 28.21
C LEU A 71 -15.12 7.43 27.03
N ILE A 72 -14.53 8.38 26.29
CA ILE A 72 -15.15 8.96 25.09
C ILE A 72 -15.41 7.86 24.04
N THR A 73 -14.45 6.94 23.85
CA THR A 73 -14.62 5.80 22.94
C THR A 73 -15.81 4.93 23.36
N LEU A 74 -15.99 4.68 24.66
CA LEU A 74 -17.12 3.91 25.18
C LEU A 74 -18.47 4.59 24.92
N VAL A 75 -18.53 5.92 25.05
CA VAL A 75 -19.73 6.71 24.73
C VAL A 75 -20.08 6.63 23.24
N LEU A 76 -19.07 6.67 22.37
CA LEU A 76 -19.25 6.62 20.91
C LEU A 76 -19.53 5.19 20.39
N LEU A 77 -19.14 4.16 21.13
CA LEU A 77 -19.17 2.77 20.67
C LEU A 77 -20.56 2.28 20.20
N PRO A 78 -21.67 2.53 20.92
CA PRO A 78 -23.00 2.10 20.46
C PRO A 78 -23.37 2.71 19.10
N PHE A 79 -23.09 4.01 18.91
CA PHE A 79 -23.35 4.70 17.64
C PHE A 79 -22.44 4.18 16.53
N ALA A 80 -21.18 3.90 16.84
CA ALA A 80 -20.24 3.30 15.89
C ALA A 80 -20.73 1.93 15.39
N ILE A 81 -21.32 1.11 16.26
CA ILE A 81 -21.91 -0.18 15.87
C ILE A 81 -23.09 0.01 14.92
N ILE A 82 -23.96 1.01 15.17
CA ILE A 82 -25.06 1.34 14.26
C ILE A 82 -24.52 1.78 12.90
N VAL A 83 -23.55 2.71 12.89
CA VAL A 83 -22.89 3.19 11.66
C VAL A 83 -22.23 2.04 10.92
N TYR A 84 -21.60 1.11 11.62
CA TYR A 84 -21.01 -0.10 11.02
C TYR A 84 -22.06 -0.94 10.29
N LEU A 85 -23.18 -1.27 10.95
CA LEU A 85 -24.24 -2.09 10.35
C LEU A 85 -24.88 -1.40 9.14
N VAL A 86 -25.17 -0.10 9.25
CA VAL A 86 -25.68 0.71 8.14
C VAL A 86 -24.67 0.75 6.99
N SER A 87 -23.37 0.88 7.30
CA SER A 87 -22.31 0.89 6.29
C SER A 87 -22.17 -0.43 5.55
N VAL A 88 -22.39 -1.58 6.21
CA VAL A 88 -22.42 -2.89 5.56
C VAL A 88 -23.52 -2.94 4.50
N ILE A 89 -24.73 -2.50 4.87
CA ILE A 89 -25.91 -2.54 3.98
C ILE A 89 -25.71 -1.59 2.79
N LEU A 90 -25.37 -0.33 3.07
CA LEU A 90 -25.23 0.70 2.03
C LEU A 90 -23.98 0.47 1.14
N GLY A 91 -22.92 -0.12 1.69
CA GLY A 91 -21.71 -0.42 0.93
C GLY A 91 -21.84 -1.60 -0.04
N LEU A 92 -22.82 -2.50 0.17
CA LEU A 92 -22.95 -3.73 -0.61
C LEU A 92 -23.29 -3.47 -2.08
N ILE A 93 -24.33 -2.67 -2.36
CA ILE A 93 -24.86 -2.46 -3.71
C ILE A 93 -23.83 -1.82 -4.64
N PRO A 94 -23.18 -0.68 -4.29
CA PRO A 94 -22.19 -0.08 -5.16
C PRO A 94 -20.97 -0.99 -5.39
N LEU A 95 -20.57 -1.75 -4.37
CA LEU A 95 -19.47 -2.71 -4.50
C LEU A 95 -19.84 -3.84 -5.47
N ILE A 96 -21.08 -4.34 -5.45
CA ILE A 96 -21.56 -5.32 -6.44
C ILE A 96 -21.48 -4.75 -7.85
N VAL A 97 -21.93 -3.50 -8.06
CA VAL A 97 -21.82 -2.82 -9.37
C VAL A 97 -20.37 -2.75 -9.84
N MET A 98 -19.44 -2.44 -8.94
CA MET A 98 -18.01 -2.40 -9.27
C MET A 98 -17.43 -3.78 -9.62
N VAL A 99 -17.85 -4.86 -8.94
CA VAL A 99 -17.43 -6.22 -9.30
C VAL A 99 -18.03 -6.65 -10.63
N ALA A 100 -19.31 -6.35 -10.85
CA ALA A 100 -19.98 -6.61 -12.11
C ALA A 100 -19.29 -5.87 -13.25
N TYR A 101 -18.91 -4.60 -13.05
CA TYR A 101 -18.07 -3.84 -13.97
C TYR A 101 -16.79 -4.59 -14.29
N ARG A 102 -16.00 -4.98 -13.28
CA ARG A 102 -14.73 -5.71 -13.47
C ARG A 102 -14.92 -6.99 -14.30
N GLN A 103 -16.05 -7.68 -14.14
CA GLN A 103 -16.36 -8.92 -14.84
C GLN A 103 -16.91 -8.70 -16.25
N SER A 104 -17.70 -7.65 -16.47
CA SER A 104 -18.34 -7.33 -17.76
C SER A 104 -17.42 -6.54 -18.69
N SER A 105 -16.47 -5.79 -18.13
CA SER A 105 -15.45 -5.12 -18.90
C SER A 105 -14.66 -6.12 -19.70
N VAL A 106 -14.77 -5.95 -21.03
CA VAL A 106 -13.99 -6.59 -22.10
C VAL A 106 -12.50 -6.20 -21.97
N PHE A 107 -11.94 -6.25 -20.77
CA PHE A 107 -10.50 -6.31 -20.60
C PHE A 107 -10.10 -7.63 -21.25
N PRO A 108 -9.34 -7.61 -22.36
CA PRO A 108 -9.02 -8.82 -23.08
C PRO A 108 -8.44 -9.82 -22.07
N LYS A 109 -9.01 -11.03 -22.00
CA LYS A 109 -8.53 -12.07 -21.07
C LYS A 109 -7.00 -12.26 -21.18
N HIS A 110 -6.42 -12.00 -22.35
CA HIS A 110 -4.97 -12.00 -22.58
C HIS A 110 -4.20 -10.85 -21.88
N LYS A 111 -4.77 -9.63 -21.78
CA LYS A 111 -4.14 -8.49 -21.09
C LYS A 111 -4.26 -8.61 -19.56
N LEU A 112 -5.34 -9.23 -19.09
CA LEU A 112 -5.49 -9.66 -17.68
C LEU A 112 -4.49 -10.77 -17.32
N ALA A 113 -4.25 -11.73 -18.23
CA ALA A 113 -3.26 -12.80 -18.05
C ALA A 113 -1.81 -12.31 -17.97
N LEU A 114 -1.51 -11.08 -18.40
CA LEU A 114 -0.21 -10.44 -18.26
C LEU A 114 -0.11 -9.54 -17.01
N GLY A 115 -1.22 -9.33 -16.29
CA GLY A 115 -1.26 -8.61 -15.01
C GLY A 115 -0.74 -7.17 -15.06
N GLN A 116 -0.99 -6.47 -16.17
CA GLN A 116 -0.23 -5.27 -16.54
C GLN A 116 -1.04 -3.99 -16.73
N LEU A 117 -2.36 -3.97 -16.49
CA LEU A 117 -3.14 -2.80 -16.85
C LEU A 117 -2.85 -1.60 -15.93
N PRO A 118 -2.30 -0.50 -16.47
CA PRO A 118 -2.17 0.75 -15.74
C PRO A 118 -3.56 1.39 -15.55
N ALA A 119 -3.62 2.42 -14.69
CA ALA A 119 -4.85 3.13 -14.37
C ALA A 119 -5.53 3.71 -15.62
N GLU A 120 -4.77 4.13 -16.66
CA GLU A 120 -5.35 4.69 -17.88
C GLU A 120 -6.19 3.68 -18.66
N VAL A 121 -5.83 2.39 -18.67
CA VAL A 121 -6.60 1.38 -19.42
C VAL A 121 -7.94 1.09 -18.75
N VAL A 122 -8.00 1.21 -17.41
CA VAL A 122 -9.27 1.11 -16.68
C VAL A 122 -10.15 2.32 -17.00
N ARG A 123 -9.56 3.52 -17.06
CA ARG A 123 -10.26 4.78 -17.41
C ARG A 123 -10.76 4.81 -18.86
N GLY A 124 -10.02 4.22 -19.81
CA GLY A 124 -10.32 4.28 -21.24
C GLY A 124 -11.47 3.39 -21.72
N ALA A 125 -12.17 2.68 -20.83
CA ALA A 125 -13.32 1.86 -21.20
C ALA A 125 -14.57 2.75 -21.44
N PRO A 126 -15.37 2.50 -22.49
CA PRO A 126 -16.40 3.44 -22.98
C PRO A 126 -17.56 3.74 -22.02
N TRP A 127 -17.66 3.02 -20.91
CA TRP A 127 -18.72 3.13 -19.89
C TRP A 127 -18.13 3.27 -18.48
N PHE A 128 -16.82 3.52 -18.37
CA PHE A 128 -16.16 3.78 -17.09
C PHE A 128 -16.83 4.96 -16.36
N ASP A 129 -16.96 6.11 -17.04
CA ASP A 129 -17.56 7.31 -16.45
C ASP A 129 -19.01 7.09 -16.03
N ALA A 130 -19.78 6.34 -16.81
CA ALA A 130 -21.15 5.97 -16.46
C ALA A 130 -21.20 5.14 -15.17
N VAL A 131 -20.27 4.18 -15.01
CA VAL A 131 -20.20 3.36 -13.80
C VAL A 131 -19.69 4.14 -12.60
N ILE A 132 -18.75 5.06 -12.81
CA ILE A 132 -18.33 6.01 -11.77
C ILE A 132 -19.55 6.82 -11.30
N ALA A 133 -20.30 7.41 -12.23
CA ALA A 133 -21.47 8.23 -11.91
C ALA A 133 -22.55 7.42 -11.17
N ILE A 134 -22.89 6.23 -11.66
CA ILE A 134 -23.86 5.33 -11.01
C ILE A 134 -23.38 4.96 -9.61
N SER A 135 -22.11 4.57 -9.49
CA SER A 135 -21.51 4.18 -8.22
C SER A 135 -21.52 5.35 -7.24
N LEU A 136 -21.16 6.56 -7.67
CA LEU A 136 -21.21 7.79 -6.86
C LEU A 136 -22.62 7.99 -6.30
N ILE A 137 -23.65 7.94 -7.15
CA ILE A 137 -25.06 8.09 -6.75
C ILE A 137 -25.42 7.04 -5.70
N LEU A 138 -25.04 5.78 -5.91
CA LEU A 138 -25.30 4.70 -4.96
C LEU A 138 -24.51 4.84 -3.64
N TYR A 139 -23.34 5.49 -3.66
CA TYR A 139 -22.54 5.79 -2.48
C TYR A 139 -22.99 7.04 -1.72
N LEU A 140 -23.79 7.95 -2.32
CA LEU A 140 -24.23 9.19 -1.64
C LEU A 140 -24.85 8.93 -0.26
N PRO A 141 -25.73 7.93 -0.05
CA PRO A 141 -26.25 7.63 1.28
C PRO A 141 -25.14 7.22 2.26
N LEU A 142 -24.19 6.39 1.84
CA LEU A 142 -23.06 5.97 2.67
C LEU A 142 -22.15 7.14 3.03
N MET A 143 -21.83 7.99 2.05
CA MET A 143 -21.04 9.21 2.24
C MET A 143 -21.75 10.18 3.20
N THR A 144 -23.08 10.28 3.12
CA THR A 144 -23.89 11.10 4.04
C THR A 144 -23.81 10.56 5.47
N VAL A 145 -23.98 9.25 5.66
CA VAL A 145 -23.83 8.59 6.97
C VAL A 145 -22.42 8.81 7.51
N ALA A 146 -21.39 8.63 6.68
CA ALA A 146 -20.01 8.84 7.08
C ALA A 146 -19.75 10.31 7.47
N GLY A 147 -20.25 11.28 6.71
CA GLY A 147 -20.14 12.71 7.02
C GLY A 147 -20.82 13.10 8.33
N LEU A 148 -22.08 12.67 8.52
CA LEU A 148 -22.81 12.90 9.77
C LEU A 148 -22.10 12.24 10.97
N TRP A 149 -21.56 11.04 10.78
CA TRP A 149 -20.81 10.35 11.83
C TRP A 149 -19.57 11.11 12.26
N LEU A 150 -18.82 11.67 11.30
CA LEU A 150 -17.66 12.52 11.61
C LEU A 150 -18.05 13.76 12.40
N VAL A 151 -19.16 14.42 12.04
CA VAL A 151 -19.68 15.57 12.80
C VAL A 151 -20.01 15.16 14.23
N ILE A 152 -20.71 14.05 14.43
CA ILE A 152 -21.05 13.54 15.77
C ILE A 152 -19.77 13.28 16.58
N ILE A 153 -18.78 12.59 16.02
CA ILE A 153 -17.51 12.32 16.71
C ILE A 153 -16.82 13.63 17.10
N HIS A 154 -16.72 14.59 16.19
CA HIS A 154 -16.07 15.88 16.48
C HIS A 154 -16.80 16.64 17.58
N VAL A 155 -18.13 16.70 17.54
CA VAL A 155 -18.96 17.37 18.56
C VAL A 155 -18.78 16.71 19.92
N VAL A 156 -18.95 15.39 20.01
CA VAL A 156 -18.79 14.63 21.26
C VAL A 156 -17.37 14.77 21.80
N ASN A 157 -16.36 14.58 20.95
CA ASN A 157 -14.96 14.72 21.34
C ASN A 157 -14.63 16.13 21.85
N PHE A 158 -15.13 17.17 21.16
CA PHE A 158 -14.94 18.56 21.58
C PHE A 158 -15.60 18.81 22.94
N ILE A 159 -16.89 18.51 23.10
CA ILE A 159 -17.62 18.73 24.36
C ILE A 159 -16.93 18.03 25.53
N LEU A 160 -16.52 16.77 25.35
CA LEU A 160 -15.94 15.98 26.43
C LEU A 160 -14.45 16.25 26.68
N SER A 161 -13.69 16.73 25.69
CA SER A 161 -12.25 16.96 25.86
C SER A 161 -11.91 18.43 26.12
N TYR A 162 -12.73 19.38 25.65
CA TYR A 162 -12.45 20.81 25.75
C TYR A 162 -12.21 21.29 27.19
N PRO A 163 -13.00 20.91 28.21
CA PRO A 163 -12.73 21.32 29.59
C PRO A 163 -11.34 20.90 30.09
N ILE A 164 -10.87 19.72 29.70
CA ILE A 164 -9.52 19.22 30.04
C ILE A 164 -8.45 20.05 29.34
N GLY A 165 -8.69 20.41 28.08
CA GLY A 165 -7.80 21.29 27.33
C GLY A 165 -7.68 22.68 27.95
N VAL A 166 -8.80 23.27 28.38
CA VAL A 166 -8.84 24.57 29.06
C VAL A 166 -8.12 24.51 30.41
N ALA A 167 -8.23 23.41 31.15
CA ALA A 167 -7.51 23.21 32.41
C ALA A 167 -5.98 23.09 32.24
N ASN A 168 -5.48 22.84 31.02
CA ASN A 168 -4.05 22.77 30.72
C ASN A 168 -3.71 23.48 29.38
N PRO A 169 -3.79 24.82 29.36
CA PRO A 169 -3.73 25.60 28.12
C PRO A 169 -2.36 25.52 27.44
N ASP A 170 -1.27 25.43 28.21
CA ASP A 170 0.09 25.36 27.65
C ASP A 170 0.33 24.07 26.88
N ARG A 171 -0.07 22.92 27.46
CA ARG A 171 -0.01 21.63 26.77
C ARG A 171 -0.89 21.65 25.52
N THR A 172 -2.13 22.10 25.64
CA THR A 172 -3.04 22.14 24.49
C THR A 172 -2.54 23.05 23.38
N LYS A 173 -1.93 24.20 23.71
CA LYS A 173 -1.28 25.08 22.73
C LYS A 173 -0.12 24.38 22.03
N ARG A 174 0.76 23.67 22.75
CA ARG A 174 1.84 22.87 22.14
C ARG A 174 1.29 21.79 21.22
N SER A 175 0.29 21.04 21.66
CA SER A 175 -0.36 19.99 20.87
C SER A 175 -1.01 20.53 19.60
N LEU A 176 -1.71 21.67 19.68
CA LEU A 176 -2.28 22.34 18.51
C LEU A 176 -1.19 22.80 17.53
N ASN A 177 -0.08 23.34 18.03
CA ASN A 177 1.05 23.73 17.20
C ASN A 177 1.69 22.52 16.49
N ALA A 178 1.84 21.38 17.19
CA ALA A 178 2.36 20.15 16.61
C ALA A 178 1.39 19.53 15.57
N LEU A 179 0.08 19.68 15.76
CA LEU A 179 -0.96 19.20 14.85
C LEU A 179 -1.14 20.07 13.61
N ARG A 180 -0.81 21.38 13.70
CA ARG A 180 -1.05 22.38 12.66
C ARG A 180 -0.53 21.97 11.26
N PRO A 181 0.71 21.48 11.09
CA PRO A 181 1.22 21.05 9.78
C PRO A 181 0.43 19.93 9.11
N PHE A 182 -0.40 19.21 9.87
CA PHE A 182 -1.21 18.09 9.39
C PHE A 182 -2.70 18.42 9.30
N SER A 183 -3.09 19.64 9.68
CA SER A 183 -4.50 20.07 9.69
C SER A 183 -4.90 20.81 8.42
N GLY A 184 -3.92 21.18 7.59
CA GLY A 184 -4.10 21.89 6.32
C GLY A 184 -3.78 21.02 5.11
N ILE A 185 -3.20 21.65 4.11
CA ILE A 185 -2.85 20.97 2.86
C ILE A 185 -1.62 20.06 3.12
N PRO A 186 -1.57 18.83 2.56
CA PRO A 186 -0.35 18.02 2.60
C PRO A 186 0.90 18.78 2.16
N GLY A 187 2.05 18.49 2.76
CA GLY A 187 3.31 19.16 2.43
C GLY A 187 3.60 20.45 3.20
N GLU A 188 2.80 20.82 4.21
CA GLU A 188 3.13 21.91 5.16
C GLU A 188 4.19 21.52 6.21
N TYR A 189 4.98 20.48 5.94
CA TYR A 189 5.99 19.99 6.87
C TYR A 189 7.18 20.97 6.97
N PRO A 190 7.74 21.20 8.17
CA PRO A 190 8.74 22.25 8.40
C PRO A 190 10.08 22.02 7.69
N VAL A 191 10.40 20.78 7.31
CA VAL A 191 11.60 20.47 6.54
C VAL A 191 11.21 20.36 5.07
N HIS A 192 11.57 21.34 4.25
CA HIS A 192 11.21 21.35 2.83
C HIS A 192 11.96 20.30 2.02
N ASN A 193 11.19 19.42 1.40
CA ASN A 193 11.59 18.47 0.38
C ASN A 193 10.82 18.78 -0.92
N PRO A 194 11.39 18.58 -2.13
CA PRO A 194 10.62 18.66 -3.38
C PRO A 194 9.26 17.97 -3.33
N SER A 195 9.15 16.80 -2.68
CA SER A 195 7.87 16.08 -2.55
C SER A 195 6.82 16.84 -1.74
N ASP A 196 7.22 17.70 -0.80
CA ASP A 196 6.29 18.56 -0.05
C ASP A 196 5.71 19.64 -0.95
N GLY A 197 6.52 20.20 -1.85
CA GLY A 197 6.07 21.19 -2.83
C GLY A 197 5.00 20.62 -3.75
N PHE A 198 5.20 19.39 -4.23
CA PHE A 198 4.21 18.66 -5.02
C PHE A 198 2.95 18.34 -4.20
N ALA A 199 3.10 17.86 -2.96
CA ALA A 199 1.99 17.62 -2.06
C ALA A 199 1.21 18.90 -1.74
N LYS A 200 1.88 20.04 -1.58
CA LYS A 200 1.20 21.32 -1.29
C LYS A 200 0.45 21.86 -2.50
N LYS A 201 1.04 21.71 -3.68
CA LYS A 201 0.45 22.22 -4.92
C LYS A 201 -0.73 21.36 -5.40
N TYR A 202 -0.66 20.05 -5.17
CA TYR A 202 -1.55 19.08 -5.81
C TYR A 202 -2.16 18.06 -4.84
N GLY A 203 -1.82 18.15 -3.57
CA GLY A 203 -2.18 17.15 -2.57
C GLY A 203 -3.48 17.43 -1.83
N GLY A 204 -4.33 18.32 -2.36
CA GLY A 204 -5.64 18.60 -1.80
C GLY A 204 -6.63 17.43 -1.90
N ILE A 205 -7.92 17.79 -1.88
CA ILE A 205 -9.05 16.85 -2.00
C ILE A 205 -8.87 15.99 -3.26
N TRP A 206 -8.92 14.66 -3.10
CA TRP A 206 -8.82 13.72 -4.22
C TRP A 206 -10.03 13.84 -5.15
N SER A 207 -9.81 13.70 -6.45
CA SER A 207 -10.94 13.49 -7.37
C SER A 207 -11.60 12.15 -7.04
N PHE A 208 -12.91 12.06 -7.29
CA PHE A 208 -13.63 10.82 -7.06
C PHE A 208 -13.06 9.66 -7.90
N GLU A 209 -12.58 9.94 -9.11
CA GLU A 209 -11.88 8.97 -9.97
C GLU A 209 -10.64 8.35 -9.32
N ASP A 210 -9.81 9.17 -8.63
CA ASP A 210 -8.59 8.67 -7.99
C ASP A 210 -8.93 7.74 -6.82
N VAL A 211 -9.95 8.12 -6.04
CA VAL A 211 -10.50 7.27 -4.98
C VAL A 211 -11.00 5.96 -5.58
N TRP A 212 -11.68 6.03 -6.72
CA TRP A 212 -12.25 4.87 -7.40
C TRP A 212 -11.20 3.90 -7.92
N ILE A 213 -10.13 4.38 -8.52
CA ILE A 213 -9.04 3.52 -8.99
C ILE A 213 -8.31 2.89 -7.82
N ALA A 214 -8.09 3.64 -6.74
CA ALA A 214 -7.47 3.12 -5.54
C ALA A 214 -8.33 2.01 -4.90
N ILE A 215 -9.66 2.19 -4.84
CA ILE A 215 -10.58 1.17 -4.32
C ILE A 215 -10.63 -0.05 -5.25
N PHE A 216 -10.68 0.16 -6.56
CA PHE A 216 -10.67 -0.93 -7.55
C PHE A 216 -9.42 -1.80 -7.41
N GLY A 217 -8.24 -1.17 -7.32
CA GLY A 217 -7.00 -1.91 -7.14
C GLY A 217 -6.86 -2.56 -5.77
N ALA A 218 -7.46 -1.99 -4.73
CA ALA A 218 -7.53 -2.63 -3.42
C ALA A 218 -8.43 -3.87 -3.42
N VAL A 219 -9.59 -3.80 -4.09
CA VAL A 219 -10.49 -4.95 -4.26
C VAL A 219 -9.86 -6.03 -5.10
N ASP A 220 -9.11 -5.68 -6.15
CA ASP A 220 -8.37 -6.67 -6.92
C ASP A 220 -7.35 -7.42 -6.06
N ARG A 221 -6.59 -6.70 -5.23
CA ARG A 221 -5.56 -7.28 -4.34
C ARG A 221 -6.12 -8.17 -3.24
N GLN A 222 -7.14 -7.67 -2.53
CA GLN A 222 -7.63 -8.30 -1.29
C GLN A 222 -8.81 -9.24 -1.52
N GLY A 223 -9.46 -9.12 -2.67
CA GLY A 223 -10.73 -9.77 -2.95
C GLY A 223 -11.91 -8.99 -2.39
N PHE A 224 -13.03 -9.13 -3.08
CA PHE A 224 -14.26 -8.41 -2.80
C PHE A 224 -14.74 -8.53 -1.35
N VAL A 225 -14.87 -9.76 -0.85
CA VAL A 225 -15.46 -10.01 0.48
C VAL A 225 -14.62 -9.37 1.59
N ARG A 226 -13.29 -9.48 1.49
CA ARG A 226 -12.38 -8.89 2.48
C ARG A 226 -12.46 -7.37 2.47
N PHE A 227 -12.47 -6.76 1.28
CA PHE A 227 -12.59 -5.31 1.18
C PHE A 227 -13.97 -4.81 1.65
N LEU A 228 -15.05 -5.53 1.31
CA LEU A 228 -16.40 -5.25 1.78
C LEU A 228 -16.49 -5.29 3.31
N SER A 229 -15.82 -6.24 3.98
CA SER A 229 -15.74 -6.24 5.44
C SER A 229 -14.90 -5.08 6.03
N ALA A 230 -13.95 -4.55 5.26
CA ALA A 230 -13.03 -3.53 5.74
C ALA A 230 -13.59 -2.11 5.66
N LEU A 231 -14.45 -1.82 4.68
CA LEU A 231 -15.04 -0.50 4.47
C LEU A 231 -15.91 -0.05 5.66
N PRO A 232 -16.83 -0.87 6.21
CA PRO A 232 -17.59 -0.51 7.41
C PRO A 232 -16.70 -0.26 8.64
N VAL A 233 -15.63 -1.03 8.81
CA VAL A 233 -14.66 -0.80 9.90
C VAL A 233 -13.96 0.55 9.73
N MET A 234 -13.56 0.85 8.49
CA MET A 234 -12.92 2.11 8.11
C MET A 234 -13.83 3.31 8.41
N ILE A 235 -15.13 3.21 8.13
CA ILE A 235 -16.09 4.30 8.35
C ILE A 235 -16.46 4.44 9.82
N ALA A 236 -16.76 3.33 10.51
CA ALA A 236 -17.30 3.37 11.85
C ALA A 236 -16.24 3.62 12.94
N PHE A 237 -15.12 2.91 12.89
CA PHE A 237 -14.20 2.83 14.03
C PHE A 237 -12.91 3.63 13.86
N LEU A 238 -12.38 3.74 12.65
CA LEU A 238 -11.13 4.49 12.43
C LEU A 238 -11.24 5.97 12.81
N PRO A 239 -12.34 6.69 12.52
CA PRO A 239 -12.45 8.08 12.91
C PRO A 239 -12.37 8.28 14.42
N ILE A 240 -12.91 7.35 15.21
CA ILE A 240 -12.78 7.39 16.68
C ILE A 240 -11.31 7.24 17.06
N ALA A 241 -10.62 6.22 16.54
CA ALA A 241 -9.20 6.00 16.83
C ALA A 241 -8.32 7.19 16.40
N LYS A 242 -8.66 7.84 15.29
CA LYS A 242 -7.93 8.98 14.75
C LYS A 242 -8.17 10.26 15.54
N ILE A 243 -9.43 10.62 15.78
CA ILE A 243 -9.85 11.92 16.35
C ILE A 243 -9.75 11.90 17.88
N VAL A 244 -10.19 10.82 18.53
CA VAL A 244 -10.24 10.73 20.00
C VAL A 244 -8.90 10.33 20.58
N ILE A 245 -8.23 9.35 19.96
CA ILE A 245 -6.96 8.82 20.46
C ILE A 245 -5.81 9.58 19.79
N CYS A 246 -5.54 9.31 18.51
CA CYS A 246 -4.24 9.67 17.92
C CYS A 246 -4.00 11.18 17.72
N SER A 247 -5.04 11.99 17.62
CA SER A 247 -4.92 13.41 17.21
C SER A 247 -5.64 14.38 18.13
N ASN A 248 -5.99 13.98 19.36
CA ASN A 248 -6.75 14.86 20.27
C ASN A 248 -5.81 15.84 21.02
N PRO A 249 -5.77 17.13 20.66
CA PRO A 249 -4.87 18.09 21.30
C PRO A 249 -5.32 18.51 22.71
N PHE A 250 -6.56 18.17 23.09
CA PHE A 250 -7.11 18.49 24.40
C PHE A 250 -6.84 17.39 25.44
N LEU A 251 -6.44 16.18 25.02
CA LEU A 251 -6.17 15.06 25.93
C LEU A 251 -4.70 14.66 26.01
N PHE A 252 -3.92 14.91 24.97
CA PHE A 252 -2.55 14.40 24.84
C PHE A 252 -1.55 15.54 24.60
N ASP A 253 -0.29 15.36 25.05
CA ASP A 253 0.84 16.24 24.72
C ASP A 253 1.46 15.79 23.39
N LEU A 254 0.84 16.22 22.29
CA LEU A 254 1.16 15.74 20.95
C LEU A 254 2.51 16.30 20.50
N SER A 255 3.38 15.41 20.02
CA SER A 255 4.69 15.72 19.47
C SER A 255 5.00 14.78 18.29
N LEU A 256 5.95 15.15 17.44
CA LEU A 256 6.41 14.26 16.38
C LEU A 256 7.34 13.20 16.94
N LEU A 257 6.95 11.95 16.74
CA LEU A 257 7.67 10.76 17.15
C LEU A 257 8.26 10.10 15.92
N TYR A 258 9.58 9.98 15.91
CA TYR A 258 10.30 9.29 14.85
C TYR A 258 10.37 7.80 15.15
N VAL A 259 9.99 6.99 14.16
CA VAL A 259 10.09 5.54 14.17
C VAL A 259 10.57 5.09 12.82
N ASN A 260 11.52 4.17 12.82
CA ASN A 260 12.09 3.67 11.58
C ASN A 260 12.00 2.14 11.52
N GLN A 261 11.59 1.62 10.36
CA GLN A 261 11.61 0.18 10.07
C GLN A 261 12.54 -0.12 8.92
N TRP A 262 13.22 -1.25 9.03
CA TRP A 262 14.06 -1.79 7.95
C TRP A 262 13.66 -3.22 7.65
N SER A 263 13.56 -3.55 6.36
CA SER A 263 13.62 -4.94 5.94
C SER A 263 15.06 -5.45 6.07
N LEU A 264 15.22 -6.75 5.86
CA LEU A 264 16.53 -7.29 5.51
C LEU A 264 16.99 -6.73 4.14
N PRO A 265 18.30 -6.59 3.92
CA PRO A 265 18.90 -6.41 2.60
C PRO A 265 18.29 -7.36 1.58
N ILE A 266 17.66 -6.81 0.53
CA ILE A 266 17.09 -7.61 -0.54
C ILE A 266 18.25 -8.21 -1.34
N GLY A 267 18.24 -9.54 -1.53
CA GLY A 267 19.17 -10.21 -2.43
C GLY A 267 20.57 -10.47 -1.88
N ARG A 268 20.75 -10.49 -0.54
CA ARG A 268 22.04 -10.83 0.08
C ARG A 268 22.48 -12.26 -0.32
N ARG A 269 23.33 -12.36 -1.34
CA ARG A 269 24.37 -13.38 -1.41
C ARG A 269 25.53 -12.84 -0.59
N ASP A 270 26.12 -13.66 0.26
CA ASP A 270 27.04 -13.26 1.34
C ASP A 270 28.34 -12.55 0.86
N ASP A 271 28.49 -12.34 -0.45
CA ASP A 271 29.74 -12.11 -1.16
C ASP A 271 29.63 -11.16 -2.38
N MET A 272 28.47 -10.54 -2.69
CA MET A 272 28.33 -9.63 -3.84
C MET A 272 28.05 -8.17 -3.44
N THR A 273 28.83 -7.24 -4.00
CA THR A 273 28.50 -5.81 -4.04
C THR A 273 27.33 -5.59 -5.00
N PHE A 274 26.26 -4.96 -4.53
CA PHE A 274 25.10 -4.65 -5.37
C PHE A 274 25.45 -3.63 -6.45
N ASP A 275 24.96 -3.86 -7.67
CA ASP A 275 25.13 -2.96 -8.81
C ASP A 275 23.85 -2.13 -9.09
N ASP A 276 23.94 -1.20 -10.04
CA ASP A 276 22.79 -0.37 -10.45
C ASP A 276 21.63 -1.20 -11.05
N ASN A 277 21.90 -2.40 -11.57
CA ASN A 277 20.87 -3.27 -12.13
C ASN A 277 19.99 -3.88 -11.04
N ASP A 278 20.58 -4.26 -9.90
CA ASP A 278 19.84 -4.76 -8.74
C ASP A 278 18.90 -3.69 -8.17
N VAL A 279 19.38 -2.44 -8.12
CA VAL A 279 18.57 -1.28 -7.70
C VAL A 279 17.40 -1.07 -8.66
N GLU A 280 17.63 -1.12 -9.97
CA GLU A 280 16.56 -0.95 -10.97
C GLU A 280 15.56 -2.11 -10.96
N PHE A 281 16.03 -3.33 -10.70
CA PHE A 281 15.17 -4.49 -10.49
C PHE A 281 14.26 -4.32 -9.28
N ALA A 282 14.82 -3.95 -8.12
CA ALA A 282 14.05 -3.69 -6.91
C ALA A 282 13.00 -2.60 -7.14
N LYS A 283 13.39 -1.50 -7.81
CA LYS A 283 12.47 -0.41 -8.18
C LYS A 283 11.30 -0.91 -9.00
N ARG A 284 11.56 -1.69 -10.06
CA ARG A 284 10.52 -2.24 -10.94
C ARG A 284 9.55 -3.15 -10.18
N LYS A 285 10.07 -4.00 -9.28
CA LYS A 285 9.25 -4.93 -8.49
C LYS A 285 8.35 -4.21 -7.49
N ILE A 286 8.89 -3.25 -6.74
CA ILE A 286 8.12 -2.43 -5.80
C ILE A 286 7.01 -1.67 -6.55
N LYS A 287 7.34 -1.00 -7.65
CA LYS A 287 6.36 -0.30 -8.50
C LYS A 287 5.25 -1.22 -9.01
N THR A 288 5.60 -2.43 -9.41
CA THR A 288 4.62 -3.40 -9.94
C THR A 288 3.62 -3.81 -8.87
N GLN A 289 4.08 -4.12 -7.66
CA GLN A 289 3.19 -4.54 -6.57
C GLN A 289 2.33 -3.40 -6.02
N VAL A 290 2.92 -2.21 -5.88
CA VAL A 290 2.28 -1.08 -5.19
C VAL A 290 1.42 -0.24 -6.14
N CYS A 291 1.86 0.02 -7.37
CA CYS A 291 1.22 1.04 -8.21
C CYS A 291 0.22 0.53 -9.25
N ARG A 292 0.28 -0.74 -9.64
CA ARG A 292 -0.61 -1.27 -10.70
C ARG A 292 -2.05 -1.38 -10.19
N ALA A 293 -3.05 -0.96 -10.97
CA ALA A 293 -4.44 -1.12 -10.55
C ALA A 293 -4.81 -2.62 -10.44
N LEU A 294 -4.45 -3.40 -11.46
CA LEU A 294 -4.65 -4.85 -11.49
C LEU A 294 -3.32 -5.59 -11.37
N LEU A 295 -3.25 -6.60 -10.51
CA LEU A 295 -2.07 -7.45 -10.35
C LEU A 295 -2.22 -8.77 -11.12
N HIS A 296 -1.10 -9.31 -11.60
CA HIS A 296 -1.06 -10.70 -12.04
C HIS A 296 -1.41 -11.65 -10.88
N ASP A 297 -2.04 -12.79 -11.19
CA ASP A 297 -2.51 -13.74 -10.17
C ASP A 297 -1.41 -14.24 -9.23
N CYS A 298 -0.18 -14.40 -9.73
CA CYS A 298 0.95 -14.79 -8.88
C CYS A 298 1.28 -13.72 -7.83
N TYR A 299 1.32 -12.43 -8.20
CA TYR A 299 1.56 -11.34 -7.26
C TYR A 299 0.37 -11.09 -6.35
N ARG A 300 -0.84 -11.22 -6.90
CA ARG A 300 -2.10 -11.06 -6.16
C ARG A 300 -2.22 -12.10 -5.03
N THR A 301 -1.93 -13.36 -5.32
CA THR A 301 -1.97 -14.44 -4.34
C THR A 301 -1.06 -14.13 -3.14
N VAL A 302 0.17 -13.67 -3.41
CA VAL A 302 1.11 -13.30 -2.34
C VAL A 302 0.69 -12.02 -1.62
N THR A 303 0.29 -10.99 -2.37
CA THR A 303 -0.16 -9.71 -1.79
C THR A 303 -1.37 -9.92 -0.87
N SER A 304 -2.28 -10.84 -1.22
CA SER A 304 -3.48 -11.13 -0.43
C SER A 304 -3.21 -11.77 0.93
N VAL A 305 -2.01 -12.32 1.16
CA VAL A 305 -1.62 -12.93 2.44
C VAL A 305 -0.63 -12.07 3.24
N MET A 306 -0.12 -10.97 2.65
CA MET A 306 0.74 -10.05 3.35
C MET A 306 -0.02 -9.40 4.53
N PRO A 307 0.62 -9.22 5.69
CA PRO A 307 -0.04 -8.65 6.87
C PRO A 307 -0.52 -7.22 6.65
N PHE A 308 0.10 -6.54 5.68
CA PHE A 308 -0.22 -5.19 5.24
C PHE A 308 0.08 -5.06 3.75
N THR A 309 -0.71 -4.27 3.02
CA THR A 309 -0.44 -3.97 1.61
C THR A 309 -0.74 -2.51 1.33
N GLY A 310 0.11 -1.85 0.56
CA GLY A 310 -0.14 -0.52 0.03
C GLY A 310 -0.49 -0.59 -1.46
N HIS A 311 -1.50 0.15 -1.88
CA HIS A 311 -1.80 0.43 -3.27
C HIS A 311 -1.79 1.94 -3.51
N TYR A 312 -0.80 2.41 -4.26
CA TYR A 312 -0.64 3.82 -4.62
C TYR A 312 -0.68 3.93 -6.14
N PRO A 313 -1.87 4.02 -6.75
CA PRO A 313 -2.03 3.99 -8.19
C PRO A 313 -1.23 5.10 -8.86
N TYR A 314 -0.78 4.85 -10.10
CA TYR A 314 -0.17 5.90 -10.91
C TYR A 314 -1.15 7.05 -11.10
N PRO A 315 -0.70 8.31 -11.00
CA PRO A 315 -1.49 9.44 -11.48
C PRO A 315 -1.72 9.28 -13.00
N PRO A 316 -2.81 9.84 -13.55
CA PRO A 316 -3.05 9.83 -15.00
C PRO A 316 -1.90 10.48 -15.77
N GLU A 317 -1.58 10.00 -16.97
CA GLU A 317 -0.54 10.60 -17.82
C GLU A 317 -0.79 12.10 -18.13
N SER A 318 -2.06 12.52 -18.21
CA SER A 318 -2.44 13.93 -18.41
C SER A 318 -2.10 14.83 -17.22
N ARG A 319 -1.75 14.23 -16.08
CA ARG A 319 -1.49 14.91 -14.82
C ARG A 319 0.00 15.15 -14.69
N THR A 320 0.39 16.42 -14.63
CA THR A 320 1.80 16.84 -14.46
C THR A 320 2.40 16.51 -13.09
N TYR A 321 1.62 15.93 -12.18
CA TYR A 321 1.99 15.77 -10.78
C TYR A 321 1.84 14.35 -10.26
N SER A 322 2.76 14.01 -9.36
CA SER A 322 2.98 12.67 -8.84
C SER A 322 2.09 12.28 -7.66
N THR A 323 0.95 12.96 -7.44
CA THR A 323 0.06 12.71 -6.29
C THR A 323 -1.11 11.78 -6.63
N ALA A 324 -1.45 10.90 -5.70
CA ALA A 324 -2.51 9.91 -5.84
C ALA A 324 -3.24 9.65 -4.51
N CYS A 325 -4.52 9.30 -4.61
CA CYS A 325 -5.23 8.63 -3.52
C CYS A 325 -4.70 7.20 -3.41
N GLY A 326 -4.20 6.85 -2.24
CA GLY A 326 -3.71 5.51 -1.94
C GLY A 326 -4.64 4.75 -1.02
N VAL A 327 -4.68 3.42 -1.16
CA VAL A 327 -5.35 2.53 -0.20
C VAL A 327 -4.31 1.62 0.43
N GLN A 328 -4.26 1.62 1.75
CA GLN A 328 -3.52 0.62 2.51
C GLN A 328 -4.51 -0.38 3.11
N TYR A 329 -4.15 -1.65 3.20
CA TYR A 329 -4.98 -2.68 3.79
C TYR A 329 -4.21 -3.44 4.85
N SER A 330 -4.81 -3.61 6.03
CA SER A 330 -4.25 -4.42 7.11
C SER A 330 -5.10 -5.68 7.32
N VAL A 331 -4.52 -6.85 7.05
CA VAL A 331 -5.20 -8.15 7.25
C VAL A 331 -5.58 -8.36 8.72
N ARG A 332 -4.69 -7.96 9.63
CA ARG A 332 -4.88 -8.20 11.07
C ARG A 332 -6.01 -7.37 11.68
N ILE A 333 -6.18 -6.14 11.21
CA ILE A 333 -7.23 -5.23 11.69
C ILE A 333 -8.51 -5.44 10.88
N GLY A 334 -8.41 -6.02 9.68
CA GLY A 334 -9.53 -6.16 8.77
C GLY A 334 -10.06 -4.80 8.33
N THR A 335 -9.17 -3.88 7.98
CA THR A 335 -9.54 -2.51 7.62
C THR A 335 -8.69 -1.98 6.47
N SER A 336 -9.28 -1.03 5.74
CA SER A 336 -8.65 -0.25 4.68
C SER A 336 -8.36 1.15 5.20
N LEU A 337 -7.27 1.76 4.75
CA LEU A 337 -6.87 3.10 5.12
C LEU A 337 -6.68 3.93 3.85
N LEU A 338 -7.30 5.11 3.79
CA LEU A 338 -7.08 6.05 2.69
C LEU A 338 -5.87 6.92 2.99
N THR A 339 -5.03 7.16 1.99
CA THR A 339 -3.75 7.86 2.15
C THR A 339 -3.53 8.87 1.04
N HIS A 340 -2.85 9.95 1.40
CA HIS A 340 -2.35 10.89 0.41
C HIS A 340 -0.93 10.48 0.04
N SER A 341 -0.72 9.99 -1.18
CA SER A 341 0.57 9.43 -1.58
C SER A 341 1.19 10.22 -2.72
N VAL A 342 2.50 10.44 -2.65
CA VAL A 342 3.30 11.07 -3.70
C VAL A 342 4.33 10.05 -4.18
N HIS A 343 4.41 9.87 -5.50
CA HIS A 343 5.39 9.00 -6.16
C HIS A 343 6.74 9.72 -6.24
N SER A 344 7.45 9.79 -5.11
CA SER A 344 8.69 10.53 -4.94
C SER A 344 9.79 10.17 -5.94
N TYR A 345 9.85 8.92 -6.40
CA TYR A 345 10.79 8.49 -7.45
C TYR A 345 10.61 9.21 -8.80
N SER A 346 9.46 9.84 -9.04
CA SER A 346 9.15 10.56 -10.28
C SER A 346 9.41 12.06 -10.19
N ILE A 347 9.81 12.55 -9.00
CA ILE A 347 10.11 13.96 -8.77
C ILE A 347 11.61 14.20 -9.04
N PRO A 348 11.97 15.12 -9.95
CA PRO A 348 13.35 15.51 -10.17
C PRO A 348 14.01 16.00 -8.88
N ASP A 349 15.29 15.66 -8.68
CA ASP A 349 16.12 16.06 -7.53
C ASP A 349 15.58 15.66 -6.15
N TYR A 350 14.59 14.75 -6.10
CA TYR A 350 14.11 14.21 -4.84
C TYR A 350 15.22 13.44 -4.13
N LYS A 351 15.50 13.84 -2.88
CA LYS A 351 16.33 13.09 -1.94
C LYS A 351 15.45 12.63 -0.79
N ALA A 352 15.56 11.35 -0.42
CA ALA A 352 14.90 10.83 0.76
C ALA A 352 15.39 11.57 2.01
N ARG A 353 14.51 11.74 3.01
CA ARG A 353 14.89 12.42 4.26
C ARG A 353 15.77 11.54 5.15
N SER A 354 15.69 10.23 4.98
CA SER A 354 16.57 9.30 5.68
C SER A 354 17.99 9.40 5.15
N GLU A 355 18.95 9.61 6.06
CA GLU A 355 20.39 9.66 5.75
C GLU A 355 20.93 8.33 5.23
N ASN A 356 20.25 7.21 5.51
CA ASN A 356 20.66 5.87 5.08
C ASN A 356 20.12 5.49 3.70
N SER A 357 19.28 6.35 3.11
CA SER A 357 18.61 6.05 1.85
C SER A 357 19.42 6.49 0.63
N ILE A 358 19.46 5.62 -0.38
CA ILE A 358 19.99 5.92 -1.71
C ILE A 358 18.89 6.33 -2.70
N HIS A 359 17.63 5.97 -2.42
CA HIS A 359 16.50 6.24 -3.30
C HIS A 359 15.18 6.26 -2.53
N GLY A 360 14.29 7.22 -2.78
CA GLY A 360 12.94 7.19 -2.22
C GLY A 360 11.88 6.87 -3.26
N PHE A 361 10.95 6.00 -2.88
CA PHE A 361 9.83 5.55 -3.71
C PHE A 361 8.60 6.41 -3.51
N PHE A 362 8.12 6.48 -2.28
CA PHE A 362 6.83 7.09 -1.96
C PHE A 362 6.96 7.95 -0.73
N SER A 363 6.28 9.09 -0.75
CA SER A 363 6.02 9.91 0.42
C SER A 363 4.53 9.87 0.70
N VAL A 364 4.15 9.46 1.90
CA VAL A 364 2.76 9.29 2.32
C VAL A 364 2.45 10.30 3.41
N TYR A 365 1.49 11.17 3.14
CA TYR A 365 1.04 12.23 4.04
C TYR A 365 -0.23 11.79 4.75
N LEU A 366 -0.16 11.77 6.07
CA LEU A 366 -1.21 11.24 6.95
C LEU A 366 -1.83 12.42 7.69
N GLN A 367 -2.70 13.15 7.00
CA GLN A 367 -3.32 14.36 7.52
C GLN A 367 -4.27 14.08 8.68
N SER A 368 -4.40 15.03 9.60
CA SER A 368 -5.31 14.96 10.76
C SER A 368 -6.78 15.00 10.32
N TRP A 369 -7.08 15.77 9.27
CA TRP A 369 -8.43 15.89 8.69
C TRP A 369 -8.87 14.66 7.90
N ASN A 370 -7.97 13.75 7.53
CA ASN A 370 -8.33 12.49 6.90
C ASN A 370 -8.69 11.46 7.99
N PRO A 371 -9.99 11.18 8.22
CA PRO A 371 -10.41 10.33 9.33
C PRO A 371 -10.30 8.84 9.00
N TYR A 372 -10.05 8.52 7.72
CA TYR A 372 -9.93 7.15 7.21
C TYR A 372 -8.49 6.66 7.22
N HIS A 373 -7.62 7.31 8.00
CA HIS A 373 -6.30 6.81 8.35
C HIS A 373 -6.11 6.90 9.86
N HIS A 374 -5.64 5.82 10.50
CA HIS A 374 -5.62 5.73 11.96
C HIS A 374 -4.53 6.58 12.63
N VAL A 375 -3.39 6.83 11.98
CA VAL A 375 -2.32 7.71 12.49
C VAL A 375 -2.25 9.04 11.73
N THR A 376 -1.65 10.05 12.37
CA THR A 376 -1.32 11.37 11.82
C THR A 376 0.18 11.50 11.69
N GLY A 377 0.68 12.12 10.62
CA GLY A 377 2.10 12.31 10.42
C GLY A 377 2.54 12.21 8.96
N TYR A 378 3.78 11.77 8.79
CA TYR A 378 4.44 11.64 7.50
C TYR A 378 5.24 10.33 7.46
N VAL A 379 5.28 9.70 6.29
CA VAL A 379 5.93 8.41 6.09
C VAL A 379 6.65 8.41 4.75
N GLU A 380 7.84 7.81 4.68
CA GLU A 380 8.52 7.53 3.42
C GLU A 380 8.67 6.02 3.19
N VAL A 381 8.84 5.65 1.94
CA VAL A 381 9.30 4.31 1.54
C VAL A 381 10.58 4.51 0.75
N ASN A 382 11.68 3.96 1.26
CA ASN A 382 13.02 4.24 0.79
C ASN A 382 13.78 2.94 0.52
N LEU A 383 14.76 3.01 -0.38
CA LEU A 383 15.80 2.00 -0.57
C LEU A 383 17.07 2.50 0.11
N ARG A 384 17.73 1.63 0.86
CA ARG A 384 19.03 1.87 1.50
C ARG A 384 20.20 1.40 0.64
N ALA A 385 21.40 1.87 0.99
CA ALA A 385 22.64 1.46 0.33
C ALA A 385 22.90 -0.07 0.42
N ASP A 386 22.42 -0.72 1.47
CA ASP A 386 22.46 -2.17 1.65
C ASP A 386 21.27 -2.89 0.99
N ASN A 387 20.55 -2.23 0.08
CA ASN A 387 19.37 -2.76 -0.63
C ASN A 387 18.20 -3.17 0.30
N ALA A 388 18.23 -2.77 1.57
CA ALA A 388 17.09 -2.91 2.46
C ALA A 388 16.04 -1.85 2.13
N VAL A 389 14.76 -2.22 2.23
CA VAL A 389 13.66 -1.25 2.20
C VAL A 389 13.52 -0.65 3.58
N GLU A 390 13.54 0.67 3.61
CA GLU A 390 13.35 1.47 4.80
C GLU A 390 11.99 2.17 4.76
N HIS A 391 11.37 2.29 5.93
CA HIS A 391 10.07 2.91 6.09
C HIS A 391 10.11 3.87 7.28
N PRO A 392 10.74 5.07 7.14
CA PRO A 392 10.81 6.03 8.21
C PRO A 392 9.48 6.75 8.36
N MET A 393 9.04 6.91 9.59
CA MET A 393 7.76 7.50 9.95
C MET A 393 7.96 8.57 11.01
N TRP A 394 7.37 9.74 10.77
CA TRP A 394 7.26 10.85 11.72
C TRP A 394 5.80 10.98 12.11
N LEU A 395 5.42 10.26 13.16
CA LEU A 395 4.03 10.12 13.59
C LEU A 395 3.74 11.06 14.75
N LEU A 396 2.61 11.75 14.71
CA LEU A 396 2.16 12.54 15.82
C LEU A 396 1.71 11.62 16.97
N GLY A 397 2.19 11.88 18.17
CA GLY A 397 1.72 11.20 19.37
C GLY A 397 2.29 11.73 20.67
N ASP A 398 1.86 11.15 21.78
CA ASP A 398 2.29 11.50 23.12
C ASP A 398 3.17 10.36 23.68
N ARG A 399 4.41 10.70 24.07
CA ARG A 399 5.37 9.73 24.61
C ARG A 399 4.95 9.16 25.96
N ASN A 400 4.09 9.86 26.68
CA ASN A 400 3.60 9.48 28.00
C ASN A 400 2.26 8.75 27.93
N SER A 401 1.65 8.63 26.74
CA SER A 401 0.40 7.90 26.55
C SER A 401 0.69 6.45 26.18
N ARG A 402 0.18 5.51 26.99
CA ARG A 402 0.26 4.08 26.68
C ARG A 402 -0.47 3.74 25.39
N LEU A 403 -1.62 4.37 25.12
CA LEU A 403 -2.37 4.10 23.89
C LEU A 403 -1.53 4.48 22.65
N HIS A 404 -0.84 5.62 22.68
CA HIS A 404 -0.02 6.10 21.58
C HIS A 404 1.24 5.24 21.40
N THR A 405 2.02 5.02 22.47
CA THR A 405 3.25 4.23 22.38
C THR A 405 2.95 2.80 21.95
N LEU A 406 1.85 2.20 22.44
CA LEU A 406 1.42 0.86 22.03
C LEU A 406 0.94 0.83 20.57
N ASN A 407 0.19 1.85 20.13
CA ASN A 407 -0.26 1.92 18.74
C ASN A 407 0.94 2.01 17.78
N ILE A 408 1.87 2.92 18.06
CA ILE A 408 3.10 3.11 17.28
C ILE A 408 3.95 1.84 17.29
N ALA A 409 4.12 1.19 18.45
CA ALA A 409 4.83 -0.09 18.52
C ALA A 409 4.15 -1.19 17.69
N LYS A 410 2.81 -1.22 17.62
CA LYS A 410 2.08 -2.18 16.76
C LYS A 410 2.27 -1.89 15.28
N VAL A 411 2.22 -0.62 14.88
CA VAL A 411 2.53 -0.19 13.51
C VAL A 411 3.95 -0.60 13.15
N ASN A 412 4.91 -0.35 14.04
CA ASN A 412 6.29 -0.75 13.85
C ASN A 412 6.45 -2.26 13.63
N ASN A 413 5.85 -3.07 14.52
CA ASN A 413 5.86 -4.52 14.40
C ASN A 413 5.19 -5.04 13.12
N LEU A 414 4.14 -4.34 12.64
CA LEU A 414 3.46 -4.69 11.39
C LEU A 414 4.40 -4.53 10.19
N PHE A 415 5.09 -3.40 10.10
CA PHE A 415 6.00 -3.09 8.99
C PHE A 415 7.27 -3.95 9.00
N VAL A 416 7.80 -4.30 10.17
CA VAL A 416 8.91 -5.28 10.25
C VAL A 416 8.50 -6.63 9.67
N ARG A 417 7.30 -7.11 10.03
CA ARG A 417 6.76 -8.37 9.47
C ARG A 417 6.53 -8.27 7.97
N LEU A 418 6.07 -7.12 7.49
CA LEU A 418 5.91 -6.86 6.07
C LEU A 418 7.25 -6.94 5.34
N GLY A 419 8.31 -6.34 5.89
CA GLY A 419 9.65 -6.39 5.31
C GLY A 419 10.15 -7.83 5.12
N HIS A 420 9.97 -8.68 6.14
CA HIS A 420 10.30 -10.11 6.03
C HIS A 420 9.44 -10.87 5.01
N ALA A 421 8.13 -10.61 4.97
CA ALA A 421 7.25 -11.25 3.98
C ALA A 421 7.61 -10.83 2.54
N PHE A 422 7.99 -9.56 2.35
CA PHE A 422 8.41 -9.04 1.04
C PHE A 422 9.75 -9.63 0.60
N GLU A 423 10.71 -9.74 1.52
CA GLU A 423 11.98 -10.43 1.27
C GLU A 423 11.76 -11.87 0.79
N GLN A 424 11.00 -12.66 1.55
CA GLN A 424 10.67 -14.05 1.18
C GLN A 424 10.01 -14.11 -0.20
N HIS A 425 9.08 -13.19 -0.49
CA HIS A 425 8.46 -13.11 -1.80
C HIS A 425 9.48 -12.87 -2.91
N LEU A 426 10.45 -11.99 -2.71
CA LEU A 426 11.50 -11.73 -3.69
C LEU A 426 12.38 -12.95 -3.92
N PHE A 427 12.66 -13.77 -2.91
CA PHE A 427 13.49 -14.98 -3.05
C PHE A 427 12.73 -16.20 -3.60
N GLU A 428 11.47 -16.40 -3.23
CA GLU A 428 10.70 -17.60 -3.61
C GLU A 428 10.15 -17.51 -5.04
N ILE A 429 9.79 -16.31 -5.50
CA ILE A 429 9.19 -16.11 -6.83
C ILE A 429 10.26 -15.98 -7.92
N ASP A 430 11.47 -15.54 -7.58
CA ASP A 430 12.52 -15.22 -8.56
C ASP A 430 13.09 -16.44 -9.30
N PRO A 431 13.32 -17.63 -8.70
CA PRO A 431 13.78 -18.80 -9.46
C PRO A 431 12.72 -19.31 -10.44
N TYR A 432 11.46 -19.33 -10.02
CA TYR A 432 10.35 -19.81 -10.86
C TYR A 432 10.07 -18.86 -12.02
N ILE A 433 10.03 -17.54 -11.77
CA ILE A 433 9.86 -16.55 -12.83
C ILE A 433 11.12 -16.42 -13.70
N ARG A 434 12.34 -16.53 -13.14
CA ARG A 434 13.57 -16.59 -13.96
C ARG A 434 13.61 -17.83 -14.83
N GLU A 435 13.20 -18.99 -14.35
CA GLU A 435 13.12 -20.20 -15.19
C GLU A 435 12.08 -20.05 -16.29
N GLU A 436 10.88 -19.56 -15.97
CA GLU A 436 9.82 -19.29 -16.97
C GLU A 436 10.28 -18.25 -18.01
N MET A 437 11.00 -17.20 -17.59
CA MET A 437 11.58 -16.20 -18.49
C MET A 437 12.79 -16.72 -19.28
N LYS A 438 13.62 -17.58 -18.69
CA LYS A 438 14.77 -18.22 -19.37
C LYS A 438 14.35 -19.28 -20.38
N ARG A 439 13.19 -19.93 -20.19
CA ARG A 439 12.60 -20.89 -21.15
C ARG A 439 12.12 -20.25 -22.46
N GLY A 440 12.48 -18.99 -22.71
CA GLY A 440 12.26 -18.36 -24.01
C GLY A 440 10.80 -18.07 -24.32
N ILE A 441 9.91 -18.07 -23.31
CA ILE A 441 8.58 -17.52 -23.46
C ILE A 441 8.76 -16.01 -23.63
N LYS A 442 8.97 -15.58 -24.88
CA LYS A 442 8.74 -14.20 -25.29
C LYS A 442 7.36 -13.88 -24.76
N VAL A 443 7.26 -12.86 -23.92
CA VAL A 443 6.01 -12.41 -23.26
C VAL A 443 4.96 -11.92 -24.28
N TYR A 444 5.21 -12.11 -25.57
CA TYR A 444 4.31 -11.93 -26.69
C TYR A 444 3.98 -13.32 -27.26
N GLU A 445 2.72 -13.73 -27.14
CA GLU A 445 2.13 -15.03 -27.50
C GLU A 445 2.15 -16.14 -26.42
N ILE A 446 1.42 -15.92 -25.32
CA ILE A 446 0.73 -17.04 -24.67
C ILE A 446 -0.54 -17.32 -25.49
N LYS A 447 -0.39 -18.11 -26.57
CA LYS A 447 -1.53 -18.84 -27.14
C LYS A 447 -1.99 -19.82 -26.07
N THR A 448 -3.26 -19.71 -25.72
CA THR A 448 -4.03 -20.61 -24.86
C THR A 448 -3.57 -22.07 -24.96
N ILE A 449 -2.90 -22.58 -23.92
CA ILE A 449 -2.97 -24.02 -23.61
C ILE A 449 -4.30 -24.23 -22.91
N GLY A 450 -5.35 -24.32 -23.72
CA GLY A 450 -6.54 -25.06 -23.35
C GLY A 450 -6.18 -26.54 -23.42
N ARG A 451 -6.17 -27.22 -22.28
CA ARG A 451 -6.59 -28.62 -22.15
C ARG A 451 -6.83 -28.92 -20.68
N ALA A 452 -8.12 -29.08 -20.37
CA ALA A 452 -8.56 -29.89 -19.24
C ALA A 452 -7.92 -31.30 -19.35
N PRO A 453 -7.65 -32.00 -18.24
CA PRO A 453 -7.02 -33.31 -18.30
C PRO A 453 -7.96 -34.31 -18.99
N PRO A 454 -7.51 -35.06 -20.01
CA PRO A 454 -8.29 -36.14 -20.55
C PRO A 454 -8.17 -37.35 -19.62
N TYR A 455 -9.32 -37.89 -19.21
CA TYR A 455 -9.43 -39.26 -18.76
C TYR A 455 -9.10 -40.21 -19.92
N LEU A 456 -8.51 -41.37 -19.56
CA LEU A 456 -8.37 -42.63 -20.31
C LEU A 456 -8.79 -42.65 -21.79
N HIS A 457 -7.86 -43.00 -22.69
CA HIS A 457 -7.87 -44.30 -23.40
C HIS A 457 -6.67 -44.44 -24.38
N SER A 458 -6.05 -45.63 -24.29
CA SER A 458 -5.38 -46.48 -25.31
C SER A 458 -4.58 -45.87 -26.48
N ASP A 459 -3.33 -46.33 -26.56
CA ASP A 459 -2.59 -46.87 -27.72
C ASP A 459 -2.93 -46.34 -29.12
N ILE A 460 -1.90 -45.83 -29.81
CA ILE A 460 -1.39 -46.32 -31.11
C ILE A 460 -0.14 -45.51 -31.47
N ALA A 461 0.92 -46.22 -31.84
CA ALA A 461 2.18 -45.70 -32.36
C ALA A 461 2.01 -45.12 -33.78
N LEU A 462 2.90 -44.22 -34.20
CA LEU A 462 3.72 -44.39 -35.41
C LEU A 462 4.68 -43.20 -35.64
N ASP A 463 5.83 -43.62 -36.16
CA ASP A 463 7.03 -42.95 -36.66
C ASP A 463 6.90 -41.64 -37.44
N GLY A 464 8.03 -40.91 -37.48
CA GLY A 464 8.64 -40.64 -38.79
C GLY A 464 8.90 -39.19 -39.19
N ALA A 465 10.19 -38.83 -39.15
CA ALA A 465 10.97 -38.27 -40.26
C ALA A 465 10.77 -36.81 -40.76
N ASP A 466 11.90 -36.10 -40.66
CA ASP A 466 12.60 -35.39 -41.74
C ASP A 466 12.40 -33.89 -42.02
N ALA A 467 13.58 -33.33 -42.32
CA ALA A 467 13.96 -31.95 -42.55
C ALA A 467 13.58 -31.45 -43.95
N MET A 468 13.61 -30.13 -44.14
CA MET A 468 14.27 -29.53 -45.31
C MET A 468 14.49 -28.02 -45.16
N ASP A 469 15.73 -27.62 -45.46
CA ASP A 469 16.21 -26.29 -45.84
C ASP A 469 15.52 -25.76 -47.11
N SER A 470 15.44 -24.44 -47.26
CA SER A 470 15.88 -23.78 -48.50
C SER A 470 15.89 -22.24 -48.43
N ASP A 471 16.91 -21.73 -49.11
CA ASP A 471 17.40 -20.38 -49.32
C ASP A 471 16.43 -19.28 -49.82
N LEU A 472 16.68 -18.06 -49.32
CA LEU A 472 16.84 -16.73 -49.97
C LEU A 472 16.50 -16.53 -51.47
N PRO A 473 16.05 -15.32 -51.90
CA PRO A 473 16.99 -14.22 -52.16
C PRO A 473 16.52 -12.76 -51.92
N GLN A 474 17.54 -11.87 -51.87
CA GLN A 474 17.46 -10.40 -51.83
C GLN A 474 17.22 -9.77 -53.22
N ALA A 475 16.52 -8.62 -53.22
CA ALA A 475 16.68 -7.46 -54.12
C ALA A 475 15.77 -6.33 -53.55
N GLY A 476 16.00 -5.01 -53.60
CA GLY A 476 17.02 -4.14 -54.18
C GLY A 476 16.46 -2.69 -54.16
N ARG A 477 17.28 -1.73 -53.71
CA ARG A 477 17.31 -0.27 -53.97
C ARG A 477 16.05 0.51 -54.41
N LYS A 478 15.82 1.68 -53.77
CA LYS A 478 16.02 2.99 -54.43
C LYS A 478 16.04 4.20 -53.48
N ASP A 479 16.95 5.10 -53.81
CA ASP A 479 17.29 6.38 -53.20
C ASP A 479 16.17 7.43 -53.23
N ARG A 480 16.18 8.35 -52.24
CA ARG A 480 16.10 9.79 -52.54
C ARG A 480 16.66 10.64 -51.40
N ASP A 481 17.28 11.72 -51.84
CA ASP A 481 18.34 12.48 -51.20
C ASP A 481 17.85 13.88 -50.81
N THR A 482 18.67 14.58 -50.02
CA THR A 482 18.82 16.07 -49.89
C THR A 482 17.87 16.94 -49.02
N ARG A 483 18.34 17.22 -47.77
CA ARG A 483 18.80 18.52 -47.16
C ARG A 483 17.92 19.81 -47.17
N PRO A 484 18.22 20.87 -46.37
CA PRO A 484 19.28 21.05 -45.35
C PRO A 484 18.85 21.67 -43.99
N ALA A 485 19.84 21.64 -43.09
CA ALA A 485 19.94 22.27 -41.78
C ALA A 485 19.74 23.79 -41.73
N ARG A 486 19.22 24.27 -40.59
CA ARG A 486 19.25 25.68 -40.18
C ARG A 486 20.14 25.83 -38.94
N LYS A 487 21.29 26.48 -39.13
CA LYS A 487 22.16 27.02 -38.09
C LYS A 487 21.41 28.14 -37.36
N LEU A 488 21.46 28.17 -36.03
CA LEU A 488 21.26 29.41 -35.26
C LEU A 488 22.48 29.65 -34.38
N LYS A 489 22.89 30.90 -34.45
CA LYS A 489 24.18 31.47 -34.08
C LYS A 489 24.12 31.92 -32.63
N VAL A 490 25.27 31.78 -31.97
CA VAL A 490 25.64 32.37 -30.69
C VAL A 490 25.49 33.88 -30.71
N GLU A 491 24.86 34.46 -29.69
CA GLU A 491 25.17 35.81 -29.22
C GLU A 491 25.32 35.80 -27.70
N ALA A 492 26.54 36.10 -27.28
CA ALA A 492 26.89 36.46 -25.91
C ALA A 492 26.69 37.97 -25.74
N SER A 493 26.13 38.40 -24.61
CA SER A 493 26.38 39.75 -24.11
C SER A 493 26.96 39.67 -22.71
N LYS A 494 28.05 40.41 -22.54
CA LYS A 494 28.78 40.68 -21.31
C LYS A 494 28.24 41.96 -20.66
N GLU A 495 28.57 42.09 -19.38
CA GLU A 495 28.64 43.31 -18.55
C GLU A 495 27.29 43.89 -18.06
N THR A 496 27.09 44.01 -16.75
CA THR A 496 27.79 45.03 -15.96
C THR A 496 27.90 44.66 -14.47
N LYS A 497 29.09 44.84 -13.89
CA LYS A 497 29.33 45.06 -12.45
C LYS A 497 28.84 46.45 -12.06
N LYS A 498 28.17 46.61 -10.91
CA LYS A 498 28.43 47.73 -9.99
C LYS A 498 27.98 47.41 -8.57
N SER A 499 28.88 47.76 -7.67
CA SER A 499 28.87 47.73 -6.21
C SER A 499 27.78 48.60 -5.56
N GLN A 500 27.19 48.13 -4.46
CA GLN A 500 27.34 48.71 -3.12
C GLN A 500 26.82 47.72 -2.07
#